data_AF-A0A815X6L0-F1
#
_entry.id   AF-A0A815X6L0-F1
#
_cell.length_a   1.000
_cell.length_b   1.000
_cell.length_c   1.000
_cell.angle_alpha   90.00
_cell.angle_beta   90.00
_cell.angle_gamma   90.00
#
_symmetry.space_group_name_H-M   'P 1'
#
loop_
_entity.id
_entity.type
_entity.pdbx_description
1 polymer ?
#
loop_
_entity_poly.entity_id
_entity_poly.type
_entity_poly.pdbx_seq_one_letter_code
_entity_poly.pdbx_strand_id
1 'polypeptide(L)'
;DSICGYQNDATADFTWSRHKGSTSSSTTGATNDHTYGTNFGYYMYIETSAPQKTGDKARLISPEYDVAAGGSCLQFFYHMWGDSTGAFNVYLKVGANLEARPLWALSGDQGDFWRPARATIQTSGKFQVVFEGVVGPSFTGDISLDDITISPGACPASGSCTFEQDLCTWTPSARPDHFDWYRLSSKQ
;
A
#
# COMPACT_ATOMS: atom_id res chain seq x y z
N ASP A 1 -9.44 -8.02 17.36
CA ASP A 1 -9.11 -6.86 16.50
C ASP A 1 -7.63 -6.51 16.63
N SER A 2 -6.87 -6.70 15.56
CA SER A 2 -5.45 -6.38 15.55
C SER A 2 -5.06 -5.89 14.16
N ILE A 3 -4.35 -4.76 14.09
CA ILE A 3 -3.66 -4.28 12.87
C ILE A 3 -2.30 -4.97 12.74
N CYS A 4 -2.21 -6.26 13.05
CA CYS A 4 -1.02 -7.10 12.91
C CYS A 4 0.25 -6.56 13.62
N GLY A 5 0.09 -5.83 14.73
CA GLY A 5 1.20 -5.24 15.48
C GLY A 5 1.77 -3.96 14.88
N TYR A 6 1.18 -3.44 13.78
CA TYR A 6 1.49 -2.12 13.27
C TYR A 6 1.10 -1.04 14.27
N GLN A 7 1.76 0.11 14.19
CA GLN A 7 1.55 1.24 15.09
C GLN A 7 1.50 2.53 14.30
N ASN A 8 0.57 3.41 14.66
CA ASN A 8 0.60 4.78 14.15
C ASN A 8 1.75 5.55 14.79
N ASP A 9 2.45 6.36 13.98
CA ASP A 9 3.48 7.25 14.47
C ASP A 9 2.85 8.40 15.26
N ALA A 10 3.12 8.47 16.55
CA ALA A 10 2.61 9.53 17.44
C ALA A 10 3.17 10.93 17.12
N THR A 11 4.19 11.03 16.26
CA THR A 11 4.79 12.29 15.82
C THR A 11 4.28 12.75 14.45
N ALA A 12 3.39 11.99 13.82
CA ALA A 12 2.73 12.39 12.58
C ALA A 12 1.55 13.35 12.86
N ASP A 13 1.10 14.07 11.83
CA ASP A 13 0.03 15.06 11.95
C ASP A 13 -1.33 14.39 12.22
N PHE A 14 -1.51 13.18 11.69
CA PHE A 14 -2.69 12.34 11.91
C PHE A 14 -2.36 10.84 11.72
N THR A 15 -3.37 9.97 11.81
CA THR A 15 -3.19 8.52 11.88
C THR A 15 -3.86 7.78 10.75
N TRP A 16 -3.26 6.65 10.35
CA TRP A 16 -3.95 5.64 9.54
C TRP A 16 -5.06 4.99 10.36
N SER A 17 -6.19 4.76 9.72
CA SER A 17 -7.36 4.14 10.31
C SER A 17 -7.65 2.81 9.64
N ARG A 18 -8.06 1.82 10.42
CA ARG A 18 -8.57 0.55 9.88
C ARG A 18 -10.03 0.76 9.48
N HIS A 19 -10.37 0.43 8.24
CA HIS A 19 -11.70 0.65 7.69
C HIS A 19 -12.25 -0.59 7.02
N LYS A 20 -13.55 -0.56 6.73
CA LYS A 20 -14.30 -1.62 6.08
C LYS A 20 -15.40 -1.00 5.22
N GLY A 21 -15.53 -1.52 4.00
CA GLY A 21 -16.45 -0.98 2.99
C GLY A 21 -15.97 0.35 2.43
N SER A 22 -16.89 1.13 1.86
CA SER A 22 -16.56 2.38 1.19
C SER A 22 -16.15 3.48 2.17
N THR A 23 -15.23 4.36 1.77
CA THR A 23 -14.87 5.57 2.53
C THR A 23 -16.07 6.52 2.64
N SER A 24 -16.04 7.41 3.66
CA SER A 24 -17.10 8.37 3.95
C SER A 24 -17.32 9.41 2.85
N SER A 25 -16.27 9.68 2.10
CA SER A 25 -16.18 10.60 0.98
C SER A 25 -16.77 9.98 -0.29
N SER A 26 -17.82 10.60 -0.84
CA SER A 26 -18.35 10.21 -2.15
C SER A 26 -17.30 10.43 -3.23
N THR A 27 -17.14 9.49 -4.16
CA THR A 27 -16.23 9.55 -5.35
C THR A 27 -14.72 9.44 -5.05
N THR A 28 -14.31 8.88 -3.91
CA THR A 28 -12.89 8.76 -3.52
C THR A 28 -12.70 7.49 -2.69
N GLY A 29 -11.45 7.02 -2.56
CA GLY A 29 -11.10 5.87 -1.73
C GLY A 29 -11.58 4.51 -2.25
N ALA A 30 -11.09 3.43 -1.65
CA ALA A 30 -11.43 2.07 -2.07
C ALA A 30 -12.90 1.74 -1.71
N THR A 31 -13.68 1.28 -2.68
CA THR A 31 -15.08 0.86 -2.41
C THR A 31 -15.14 -0.42 -1.58
N ASN A 32 -14.15 -1.31 -1.73
CA ASN A 32 -14.07 -2.64 -1.14
C ASN A 32 -12.64 -2.95 -0.68
N ASP A 33 -12.47 -3.90 0.25
CA ASP A 33 -11.16 -4.43 0.63
C ASP A 33 -10.51 -5.24 -0.51
N HIS A 34 -9.18 -5.30 -0.56
CA HIS A 34 -8.50 -6.04 -1.62
C HIS A 34 -8.63 -7.55 -1.43
N THR A 35 -8.47 -8.05 -0.20
CA THR A 35 -8.40 -9.49 0.10
C THR A 35 -9.63 -10.27 -0.39
N TYR A 36 -10.84 -9.72 -0.21
CA TYR A 36 -12.09 -10.37 -0.60
C TYR A 36 -12.78 -9.70 -1.79
N GLY A 37 -12.38 -8.48 -2.16
CA GLY A 37 -13.12 -7.67 -3.15
C GLY A 37 -14.54 -7.36 -2.68
N THR A 38 -14.77 -7.33 -1.36
CA THR A 38 -16.11 -7.13 -0.79
C THR A 38 -16.12 -5.99 0.22
N ASN A 39 -17.29 -5.67 0.73
CA ASN A 39 -17.42 -4.77 1.86
C ASN A 39 -17.15 -5.45 3.21
N PHE A 40 -16.65 -6.70 3.24
CA PHE A 40 -16.51 -7.49 4.46
C PHE A 40 -15.11 -7.53 5.07
N GLY A 41 -14.05 -7.37 4.26
CA GLY A 41 -12.68 -7.29 4.75
C GLY A 41 -12.31 -5.90 5.22
N TYR A 42 -11.04 -5.74 5.59
CA TYR A 42 -10.53 -4.52 6.19
C TYR A 42 -9.25 -4.10 5.50
N TYR A 43 -9.11 -2.80 5.31
CA TYR A 43 -7.89 -2.18 4.82
C TYR A 43 -7.49 -1.02 5.73
N MET A 44 -6.25 -0.56 5.60
CA MET A 44 -5.78 0.67 6.24
C MET A 44 -6.00 1.83 5.28
N TYR A 45 -6.46 2.97 5.76
CA TYR A 45 -6.59 4.16 4.93
C TYR A 45 -6.29 5.44 5.69
N ILE A 46 -6.06 6.51 4.93
CA ILE A 46 -6.03 7.89 5.40
C ILE A 46 -7.27 8.61 4.87
N GLU A 47 -7.95 9.34 5.75
CA GLU A 47 -9.01 10.28 5.37
C GLU A 47 -8.36 11.65 5.15
N THR A 48 -8.52 12.19 3.95
CA THR A 48 -7.85 13.44 3.53
C THR A 48 -8.73 14.68 3.62
N SER A 49 -10.02 14.52 3.97
CA SER A 49 -10.94 15.63 4.18
C SER A 49 -10.69 16.39 5.49
N ALA A 50 -11.48 17.43 5.75
CA ALA A 50 -11.30 18.27 6.93
C ALA A 50 -11.34 17.43 8.24
N PRO A 51 -10.40 17.65 9.19
CA PRO A 51 -9.58 18.85 9.36
C PRO A 51 -8.19 18.83 8.69
N GLN A 52 -7.85 17.80 7.92
CA GLN A 52 -6.54 17.66 7.30
C GLN A 52 -6.25 18.78 6.29
N LYS A 53 -4.97 19.17 6.19
CA LYS A 53 -4.46 20.19 5.28
C LYS A 53 -3.42 19.61 4.33
N THR A 54 -3.25 20.25 3.19
CA THR A 54 -2.22 19.88 2.22
C THR A 54 -0.84 19.80 2.87
N GLY A 55 -0.18 18.66 2.69
CA GLY A 55 1.13 18.39 3.28
C GLY A 55 1.09 17.69 4.64
N ASP A 56 -0.07 17.58 5.30
CA ASP A 56 -0.22 16.78 6.52
C ASP A 56 0.12 15.31 6.23
N LYS A 57 0.73 14.65 7.20
CA LYS A 57 1.26 13.30 7.06
C LYS A 57 0.67 12.34 8.09
N ALA A 58 0.38 11.13 7.65
CA ALA A 58 0.11 9.98 8.50
C ALA A 58 1.15 8.90 8.24
N ARG A 59 1.70 8.31 9.31
CA ARG A 59 2.72 7.24 9.22
C ARG A 59 2.28 6.00 9.97
N LEU A 60 2.23 4.87 9.26
CA LEU A 60 1.98 3.54 9.81
C LEU A 60 3.30 2.76 9.83
N ILE A 61 3.72 2.34 11.02
CA ILE A 61 5.00 1.69 11.28
C ILE A 61 4.75 0.21 11.53
N SER A 62 5.48 -0.65 10.82
CA SER A 62 5.42 -2.09 11.02
C SER A 62 6.04 -2.54 12.35
N PRO A 63 5.80 -3.79 12.79
CA PRO A 63 6.68 -4.46 13.73
C PRO A 63 8.14 -4.44 13.25
N GLU A 64 9.06 -4.70 14.17
CA GLU A 64 10.48 -4.86 13.84
C GLU A 64 10.73 -6.25 13.24
N TYR A 65 11.43 -6.30 12.11
CA TYR A 65 11.80 -7.50 11.39
C TYR A 65 13.30 -7.74 11.44
N ASP A 66 13.68 -9.01 11.51
CA ASP A 66 15.07 -9.44 11.37
C ASP A 66 15.54 -9.39 9.91
N VAL A 67 16.84 -9.24 9.72
CA VAL A 67 17.46 -9.25 8.39
C VAL A 67 17.48 -10.68 7.84
N ALA A 68 16.90 -10.88 6.67
CA ALA A 68 17.03 -12.14 5.94
C ALA A 68 18.30 -12.16 5.06
N ALA A 69 18.90 -13.34 4.91
CA ALA A 69 20.02 -13.53 3.99
C ALA A 69 19.58 -13.22 2.54
N GLY A 70 20.25 -12.27 1.89
CA GLY A 70 19.87 -11.79 0.55
C GLY A 70 18.84 -10.65 0.52
N GLY A 71 18.49 -10.09 1.68
CA GLY A 71 17.50 -9.01 1.83
C GLY A 71 16.07 -9.53 1.98
N SER A 72 15.09 -8.64 1.85
CA SER A 72 13.67 -8.97 1.96
C SER A 72 12.86 -8.34 0.84
N CYS A 73 11.78 -9.00 0.43
CA CYS A 73 10.84 -8.48 -0.53
C CYS A 73 9.59 -8.01 0.21
N LEU A 74 9.36 -6.71 0.18
CA LEU A 74 8.12 -6.11 0.61
C LEU A 74 7.14 -6.13 -0.58
N GLN A 75 5.96 -6.69 -0.37
CA GLN A 75 4.81 -6.63 -1.28
C GLN A 75 3.61 -6.05 -0.53
N PHE A 76 2.83 -5.20 -1.20
CA PHE A 76 1.61 -4.62 -0.66
C PHE A 76 0.68 -4.21 -1.80
N PHE A 77 -0.59 -4.00 -1.47
CA PHE A 77 -1.57 -3.41 -2.37
C PHE A 77 -1.93 -2.01 -1.91
N TYR A 78 -2.07 -1.09 -2.85
CA TYR A 78 -2.47 0.28 -2.59
C TYR A 78 -3.61 0.71 -3.51
N HIS A 79 -4.42 1.66 -3.07
CA HIS A 79 -5.43 2.32 -3.89
C HIS A 79 -5.31 3.83 -3.67
N MET A 80 -5.28 4.57 -4.78
CA MET A 80 -5.04 6.02 -4.83
C MET A 80 -5.88 6.58 -5.98
N TRP A 81 -7.06 7.12 -5.66
CA TRP A 81 -7.99 7.62 -6.67
C TRP A 81 -8.55 9.00 -6.32
N GLY A 82 -8.45 9.93 -7.26
CA GLY A 82 -9.08 11.25 -7.22
C GLY A 82 -8.19 12.38 -7.75
N ASP A 83 -8.81 13.48 -8.17
CA ASP A 83 -8.22 14.57 -8.97
C ASP A 83 -7.00 15.29 -8.35
N SER A 84 -6.67 14.99 -7.10
CA SER A 84 -5.60 15.64 -6.34
C SER A 84 -5.14 14.78 -5.16
N THR A 85 -5.05 13.46 -5.36
CA THR A 85 -4.40 12.54 -4.41
C THR A 85 -2.98 13.01 -4.14
N GLY A 86 -2.56 13.00 -2.87
CA GLY A 86 -1.23 13.48 -2.47
C GLY A 86 -0.12 12.50 -2.84
N ALA A 87 0.69 12.12 -1.86
CA ALA A 87 1.81 11.20 -2.09
C ALA A 87 1.73 9.99 -1.15
N PHE A 88 2.15 8.84 -1.67
CA PHE A 88 2.34 7.63 -0.88
C PHE A 88 3.81 7.23 -0.93
N ASN A 89 4.45 7.22 0.23
CA ASN A 89 5.86 6.90 0.38
C ASN A 89 6.04 5.70 1.31
N VAL A 90 7.01 4.85 1.00
CA VAL A 90 7.42 3.73 1.84
C VAL A 90 8.89 3.92 2.19
N TYR A 91 9.17 4.05 3.47
CA TYR A 91 10.52 4.25 3.99
C TYR A 91 11.00 3.03 4.76
N LEU A 92 12.32 2.92 4.83
CA LEU A 92 12.98 2.01 5.75
C LEU A 92 13.37 2.77 7.02
N LYS A 93 13.14 2.13 8.18
CA LYS A 93 13.59 2.63 9.47
C LYS A 93 14.50 1.58 10.12
N VAL A 94 15.70 1.97 10.51
CA VAL A 94 16.70 1.12 11.17
C VAL A 94 17.03 1.70 12.53
N GLY A 95 16.62 1.01 13.60
CA GLY A 95 16.64 1.56 14.95
C GLY A 95 15.79 2.82 15.06
N ALA A 96 16.38 3.94 15.51
CA ALA A 96 15.69 5.23 15.59
C ALA A 96 15.76 6.06 14.29
N ASN A 97 16.55 5.62 13.31
CA ASN A 97 16.82 6.39 12.10
C ASN A 97 15.81 6.03 11.00
N LEU A 98 15.05 7.02 10.52
CA LEU A 98 14.23 6.92 9.32
C LEU A 98 15.09 7.33 8.11
N GLU A 99 15.19 6.46 7.10
CA GLU A 99 15.99 6.78 5.92
C GLU A 99 15.41 7.97 5.16
N ALA A 100 16.28 8.87 4.70
CA ALA A 100 15.88 10.08 3.99
C ALA A 100 15.28 9.80 2.60
N ARG A 101 15.70 8.71 1.96
CA ARG A 101 15.21 8.31 0.64
C ARG A 101 14.17 7.20 0.79
N PRO A 102 12.97 7.32 0.20
CA PRO A 102 12.00 6.25 0.23
C PRO A 102 12.49 5.03 -0.57
N LEU A 103 12.11 3.84 -0.10
CA LEU A 103 12.25 2.58 -0.84
C LEU A 103 11.33 2.54 -2.05
N TRP A 104 10.16 3.15 -1.92
CA TRP A 104 9.13 3.25 -2.94
C TRP A 104 8.34 4.54 -2.73
N ALA A 105 8.00 5.23 -3.80
CA ALA A 105 7.22 6.46 -3.73
C ALA A 105 6.37 6.63 -5.00
N LEU A 106 5.19 7.21 -4.82
CA LEU A 106 4.25 7.53 -5.90
C LEU A 106 3.40 8.73 -5.49
N SER A 107 2.88 9.47 -6.47
CA SER A 107 2.05 10.65 -6.23
C SER A 107 0.94 10.78 -7.26
N GLY A 108 -0.16 11.42 -6.88
CA GLY A 108 -1.28 11.70 -7.76
C GLY A 108 -2.18 10.48 -8.01
N ASP A 109 -3.18 10.69 -8.86
CA ASP A 109 -4.20 9.71 -9.22
C ASP A 109 -3.59 8.46 -9.90
N GLN A 110 -3.96 7.29 -9.39
CA GLN A 110 -3.59 5.99 -9.95
C GLN A 110 -4.81 5.24 -10.50
N GLY A 111 -5.98 5.89 -10.52
CA GLY A 111 -7.25 5.33 -10.94
C GLY A 111 -7.93 4.50 -9.86
N ASP A 112 -9.20 4.18 -10.10
CA ASP A 112 -10.07 3.48 -9.14
C ASP A 112 -9.83 1.96 -9.08
N PHE A 113 -8.59 1.56 -8.79
CA PHE A 113 -8.21 0.15 -8.71
C PHE A 113 -7.13 -0.08 -7.66
N TRP A 114 -7.24 -1.22 -6.97
CA TRP A 114 -6.14 -1.74 -6.16
C TRP A 114 -4.96 -2.11 -7.07
N ARG A 115 -3.78 -1.60 -6.73
CA ARG A 115 -2.54 -1.84 -7.46
C ARG A 115 -1.52 -2.54 -6.57
N PRO A 116 -0.88 -3.61 -7.07
CA PRO A 116 0.25 -4.22 -6.38
C PRO A 116 1.50 -3.32 -6.48
N ALA A 117 2.28 -3.29 -5.41
CA ALA A 117 3.63 -2.73 -5.39
C ALA A 117 4.59 -3.68 -4.70
N ARG A 118 5.87 -3.59 -5.10
CA ARG A 118 6.98 -4.36 -4.54
C ARG A 118 8.20 -3.48 -4.33
N ALA A 119 8.92 -3.70 -3.24
CA ALA A 119 10.19 -3.03 -2.96
C ALA A 119 11.18 -4.01 -2.33
N THR A 120 12.40 -4.06 -2.88
CA THR A 120 13.48 -4.85 -2.27
C THR A 120 14.11 -4.06 -1.13
N ILE A 121 14.16 -4.67 0.05
CA ILE A 121 14.78 -4.14 1.26
C ILE A 121 16.17 -4.76 1.39
N GLN A 122 17.19 -3.90 1.48
CA GLN A 122 18.57 -4.28 1.75
C GLN A 122 19.07 -3.47 2.94
N THR A 123 19.32 -4.15 4.06
CA THR A 123 19.80 -3.54 5.30
C THR A 123 20.67 -4.52 6.07
N SER A 124 21.56 -3.99 6.90
CA SER A 124 22.45 -4.77 7.77
C SER A 124 21.92 -4.95 9.19
N GLY A 125 20.82 -4.28 9.55
CA GLY A 125 20.24 -4.32 10.89
C GLY A 125 18.73 -4.56 10.87
N LYS A 126 18.18 -4.93 12.03
CA LYS A 126 16.73 -5.04 12.22
C LYS A 126 16.04 -3.76 11.74
N PHE A 127 14.88 -3.92 11.12
CA PHE A 127 14.23 -2.82 10.44
C PHE A 127 12.72 -2.81 10.65
N GLN A 128 12.15 -1.63 10.47
CA GLN A 128 10.70 -1.42 10.34
C GLN A 128 10.44 -0.79 8.97
N VAL A 129 9.28 -1.09 8.40
CA VAL A 129 8.74 -0.43 7.21
C VAL A 129 7.80 0.67 7.67
N VAL A 130 7.92 1.86 7.09
CA VAL A 130 7.06 3.01 7.39
C VAL A 130 6.28 3.40 6.15
N PHE A 131 4.96 3.27 6.21
CA PHE A 131 4.03 3.69 5.17
C PHE A 131 3.56 5.11 5.50
N GLU A 132 3.95 6.08 4.69
CA GLU A 132 3.63 7.50 4.84
C GLU A 132 2.62 7.91 3.77
N GLY A 133 1.42 8.30 4.21
CA GLY A 133 0.44 8.98 3.38
C GLY A 133 0.56 10.49 3.58
N VAL A 134 0.58 11.25 2.48
CA VAL A 134 0.68 12.71 2.48
C VAL A 134 -0.58 13.29 1.84
N VAL A 135 -1.23 14.23 2.52
CA VAL A 135 -2.46 14.87 2.06
C VAL A 135 -2.17 15.79 0.88
N GLY A 136 -2.95 15.63 -0.19
CA GLY A 136 -2.87 16.45 -1.40
C GLY A 136 -3.58 17.80 -1.29
N PRO A 137 -3.72 18.54 -2.41
CA PRO A 137 -4.44 19.81 -2.44
C PRO A 137 -5.97 19.69 -2.35
N SER A 138 -6.52 18.49 -2.47
CA SER A 138 -7.96 18.22 -2.37
C SER A 138 -8.27 17.20 -1.28
N PHE A 139 -9.51 17.23 -0.79
CA PHE A 139 -10.10 16.23 0.10
C PHE A 139 -10.40 14.90 -0.60
N THR A 140 -10.22 14.83 -1.92
CA THR A 140 -10.51 13.65 -2.74
C THR A 140 -9.31 12.73 -2.89
N GLY A 141 -8.47 12.63 -1.85
CA GLY A 141 -7.12 12.10 -1.95
C GLY A 141 -6.84 10.89 -1.09
N ASP A 142 -7.86 10.12 -0.73
CA ASP A 142 -7.72 8.99 0.18
C ASP A 142 -6.73 7.96 -0.38
N ILE A 143 -5.85 7.48 0.50
CA ILE A 143 -4.85 6.47 0.18
C ILE A 143 -5.18 5.25 1.03
N SER A 144 -5.36 4.11 0.37
CA SER A 144 -5.63 2.84 1.04
C SER A 144 -4.49 1.86 0.84
N LEU A 145 -4.28 0.99 1.83
CA LEU A 145 -3.21 0.02 1.94
C LEU A 145 -3.76 -1.30 2.46
N ASP A 146 -3.43 -2.40 1.79
CA ASP A 146 -3.89 -3.73 2.14
C ASP A 146 -2.85 -4.81 1.79
N ASP A 147 -3.05 -6.04 2.30
CA ASP A 147 -2.30 -7.24 1.94
C ASP A 147 -0.75 -7.08 1.99
N ILE A 148 -0.25 -6.50 3.07
CA ILE A 148 1.19 -6.28 3.28
C ILE A 148 1.88 -7.60 3.64
N THR A 149 2.87 -7.99 2.86
CA THR A 149 3.68 -9.19 3.06
C THR A 149 5.17 -8.86 2.96
N ILE A 150 5.96 -9.43 3.86
CA ILE A 150 7.43 -9.39 3.78
C ILE A 150 7.93 -10.82 3.70
N SER A 151 8.68 -11.13 2.64
CA SER A 151 9.28 -12.45 2.42
C SER A 151 10.81 -12.37 2.33
N PRO A 152 11.54 -13.46 2.65
CA PRO A 152 13.00 -13.51 2.47
C PRO A 152 13.41 -13.40 0.98
N GLY A 153 14.53 -12.72 0.73
CA GLY A 153 15.12 -12.56 -0.61
C GLY A 153 14.71 -11.27 -1.32
N ALA A 154 15.40 -10.96 -2.43
CA ALA A 154 15.04 -9.81 -3.26
C ALA A 154 13.69 -10.00 -3.97
N CYS A 155 12.99 -8.91 -4.26
CA CYS A 155 11.77 -9.01 -5.06
C CYS A 155 12.08 -9.48 -6.49
N PRO A 156 11.19 -10.29 -7.10
CA PRO A 156 11.30 -10.62 -8.51
C PRO A 156 11.33 -9.34 -9.35
N ALA A 157 12.14 -9.34 -10.42
CA ALA A 157 12.19 -8.21 -11.35
C ALA A 157 10.81 -7.95 -11.97
N SER A 158 10.47 -6.69 -12.21
CA SER A 158 9.25 -6.30 -12.92
C SER A 158 9.18 -7.02 -14.27
N GLY A 159 8.09 -7.77 -14.51
CA GLY A 159 7.92 -8.60 -15.71
C GLY A 159 8.34 -10.07 -15.57
N SER A 160 9.02 -10.45 -14.49
CA SER A 160 9.28 -11.86 -14.14
C SER A 160 8.05 -12.49 -13.47
N CYS A 161 6.94 -12.57 -14.20
CA CYS A 161 5.72 -13.21 -13.73
C CYS A 161 5.41 -14.45 -14.57
N THR A 162 5.42 -15.63 -13.94
CA THR A 162 5.08 -16.90 -14.59
C THR A 162 3.60 -17.24 -14.49
N PHE A 163 2.81 -16.44 -13.75
CA PHE A 163 1.40 -16.70 -13.44
C PHE A 163 1.12 -18.01 -12.68
N GLU A 164 2.15 -18.72 -12.22
CA GLU A 164 2.00 -19.96 -11.45
C GLU A 164 1.40 -19.71 -10.06
N GLN A 165 1.74 -18.57 -9.43
CA GLN A 165 1.30 -18.23 -8.07
C GLN A 165 0.25 -17.11 -8.05
N ASP A 166 0.55 -15.98 -8.70
CA ASP A 166 -0.32 -14.79 -8.73
C ASP A 166 -0.16 -14.02 -10.05
N LEU A 167 -0.84 -12.87 -10.18
CA LEU A 167 -0.66 -11.94 -11.30
C LEU A 167 0.59 -11.05 -11.15
N CYS A 168 1.37 -11.24 -10.08
CA CYS A 168 2.49 -10.40 -9.70
C CYS A 168 2.10 -8.91 -9.66
N THR A 169 2.72 -8.09 -10.52
CA THR A 169 2.40 -6.66 -10.67
C THR A 169 1.52 -6.38 -11.90
N TRP A 170 1.02 -7.41 -12.58
CA TRP A 170 0.11 -7.24 -13.71
C TRP A 170 -1.31 -6.99 -13.22
N THR A 171 -1.91 -5.92 -13.71
CA THR A 171 -3.33 -5.61 -13.49
C THR A 171 -4.06 -5.71 -14.82
N PRO A 172 -5.24 -6.37 -14.90
CA PRO A 172 -6.08 -6.34 -16.10
C PRO A 172 -6.36 -4.89 -16.53
N SER A 173 -6.55 -4.68 -17.83
CA SER A 173 -6.89 -3.36 -18.36
C SER A 173 -8.27 -2.92 -17.86
N ALA A 174 -8.35 -1.68 -17.36
CA ALA A 174 -9.58 -1.08 -16.83
C ALA A 174 -10.65 -0.76 -17.88
N ARG A 175 -10.35 -0.90 -19.17
CA ARG A 175 -11.32 -0.71 -20.24
C ARG A 175 -11.89 -2.08 -20.59
N PRO A 176 -13.22 -2.26 -20.60
CA PRO A 176 -13.83 -3.44 -21.18
C PRO A 176 -13.56 -3.39 -22.68
N ASP A 177 -12.39 -3.87 -23.09
CA ASP A 177 -12.24 -4.36 -24.44
C ASP A 177 -12.95 -5.73 -24.52
N HIS A 178 -13.06 -6.26 -25.73
CA HIS A 178 -13.78 -7.51 -25.92
C HIS A 178 -13.03 -8.73 -25.31
N PHE A 179 -11.84 -8.55 -24.69
CA PHE A 179 -10.94 -9.64 -24.32
C PHE A 179 -10.16 -9.38 -23.01
N ASP A 180 -10.75 -9.78 -21.89
CA ASP A 180 -10.05 -9.84 -20.60
C ASP A 180 -9.21 -11.13 -20.46
N TRP A 181 -8.00 -10.98 -19.92
CA TRP A 181 -7.15 -12.11 -19.53
C TRP A 181 -7.48 -12.55 -18.11
N TYR A 182 -7.88 -13.81 -17.94
CA TYR A 182 -8.11 -14.42 -16.64
C TYR A 182 -7.00 -15.42 -16.31
N ARG A 183 -6.40 -15.31 -15.12
CA ARG A 183 -5.53 -16.37 -14.60
C ARG A 183 -6.40 -17.57 -14.20
N LEU A 184 -6.21 -18.69 -14.88
CA LEU A 184 -6.82 -19.96 -14.52
C LEU A 184 -5.79 -20.83 -13.80
N SER A 185 -6.21 -21.50 -12.73
CA SER A 185 -5.44 -22.60 -12.14
C SER A 185 -6.27 -23.88 -12.23
N SER A 186 -5.80 -24.88 -12.96
CA SER A 186 -6.39 -26.21 -12.92
C SER A 186 -5.78 -27.01 -11.78
N LYS A 187 -6.62 -27.58 -10.90
CA LYS A 187 -6.18 -28.70 -10.05
C LYS A 187 -6.15 -29.95 -10.92
N GLN A 188 -5.03 -30.67 -10.90
CA GLN A 188 -4.98 -32.06 -11.36
C GLN A 188 -5.58 -32.96 -10.29
#